data_AF-A0AAE6ZDI9-F1
#
_entry.id   AF-A0AAE6ZDI9-F1
#
_cell.length_a   1.000
_cell.length_b   1.000
_cell.length_c   1.000
_cell.angle_alpha   90.00
_cell.angle_beta   90.00
_cell.angle_gamma   90.00
#
_symmetry.space_group_name_H-M   'P 1'
#
loop_
_entity.id
_entity.type
_entity.pdbx_description
1 polymer ?
#
loop_
_entity_poly.entity_id
_entity_poly.type
_entity_poly.pdbx_seq_one_letter_code
_entity_poly.pdbx_strand_id
1 'polypeptide(L)'
;MKLSLLCTALFLALFAFHPSSAQQNGPALPVKKLFTLLENPNSPVNQEDQCFKEVDGMDILKLNKPSIKTYLNNLKNTGIFSPAYLAEKEKYYQEMEQYIKKDGYASGRDSDEYTLSQDPPEHKEVLAALQKTTPVITGNTATITLRFKNYPTYKLIYKLVKVNNDWLIDGIRSN
;
A
#
# COMPACT_ATOMS: atom_id res chain seq x y z
N MET A 1 25.84 41.69 -62.42
CA MET A 1 25.05 41.96 -61.20
C MET A 1 24.47 40.66 -60.71
N LYS A 2 24.76 40.32 -59.45
CA LYS A 2 24.34 39.10 -58.76
C LYS A 2 22.86 39.25 -58.35
N LEU A 3 22.06 38.20 -58.48
CA LEU A 3 21.00 37.94 -57.50
C LEU A 3 20.80 36.42 -57.38
N SER A 4 21.27 35.93 -56.24
CA SER A 4 21.03 34.59 -55.71
C SER A 4 19.59 34.47 -55.22
N LEU A 5 18.97 33.30 -55.35
CA LEU A 5 17.90 32.88 -54.46
C LEU A 5 17.94 31.35 -54.33
N LEU A 6 18.71 30.90 -53.34
CA LEU A 6 18.57 29.58 -52.74
C LEU A 6 17.24 29.57 -51.97
N CYS A 7 16.28 28.75 -52.41
CA CYS A 7 15.18 28.32 -51.55
C CYS A 7 15.74 27.31 -50.54
N THR A 8 16.03 27.78 -49.33
CA THR A 8 16.34 26.91 -48.19
C THR A 8 15.02 26.34 -47.66
N ALA A 9 14.79 25.06 -47.89
CA ALA A 9 13.69 24.33 -47.26
C ALA A 9 13.99 24.21 -45.75
N LEU A 10 13.23 24.96 -44.95
CA LEU A 10 13.30 24.95 -43.50
C LEU A 10 12.65 23.64 -42.99
N PHE A 11 13.46 22.64 -42.69
CA PHE A 11 13.03 21.47 -41.91
C PHE A 11 12.72 21.94 -40.47
N LEU A 12 11.46 22.27 -40.18
CA LEU A 12 10.97 22.31 -38.80
C LEU A 12 10.90 20.86 -38.31
N ALA A 13 11.98 20.43 -37.64
CA ALA A 13 11.92 19.32 -36.72
C ALA A 13 11.01 19.74 -35.55
N LEU A 14 9.71 19.48 -35.69
CA LEU A 14 8.79 19.34 -34.57
C LEU A 14 9.25 18.14 -33.75
N PHE A 15 10.23 18.38 -32.89
CA PHE A 15 10.39 17.57 -31.70
C PHE A 15 9.07 17.72 -30.94
N ALA A 16 8.21 16.71 -31.12
CA ALA A 16 7.16 16.42 -30.17
C ALA A 16 7.88 16.20 -28.84
N PHE A 17 7.98 17.28 -28.07
CA PHE A 17 8.11 17.22 -26.63
C PHE A 17 7.00 16.27 -26.21
N HIS A 18 7.37 15.02 -25.95
CA HIS A 18 6.56 14.18 -25.09
C HIS A 18 6.56 14.97 -23.78
N PRO A 19 5.43 15.52 -23.32
CA PRO A 19 5.39 15.96 -21.95
C PRO A 19 5.77 14.71 -21.16
N SER A 20 6.94 14.74 -20.51
CA SER A 20 7.28 13.83 -19.43
C SER A 20 6.03 13.75 -18.59
N SER A 21 5.34 12.63 -18.72
CA SER A 21 4.01 12.41 -18.18
C SER A 21 4.05 12.90 -16.74
N ALA A 22 3.31 13.97 -16.44
CA ALA A 22 2.98 14.33 -15.08
C ALA A 22 2.63 13.01 -14.42
N GLN A 23 3.43 12.60 -13.44
CA GLN A 23 3.30 11.32 -12.77
C GLN A 23 1.90 11.30 -12.18
N GLN A 24 0.94 10.78 -12.95
CA GLN A 24 -0.45 10.71 -12.56
C GLN A 24 -0.44 9.94 -11.25
N ASN A 25 -1.10 10.50 -10.23
CA ASN A 25 -1.37 9.81 -8.97
C ASN A 25 -2.24 8.59 -9.29
N GLY A 26 -1.63 7.53 -9.80
CA GLY A 26 -2.30 6.31 -10.22
C GLY A 26 -2.48 5.37 -9.03
N PRO A 27 -3.26 4.29 -9.20
CA PRO A 27 -3.50 3.32 -8.13
C PRO A 27 -2.23 2.72 -7.51
N ALA A 28 -1.11 2.66 -8.24
CA ALA A 28 0.14 2.12 -7.70
C ALA A 28 0.80 3.03 -6.65
N LEU A 29 0.47 4.33 -6.62
CA LEU A 29 1.13 5.31 -5.74
C LEU A 29 0.98 5.00 -4.25
N PRO A 30 -0.22 4.77 -3.69
CA PRO A 30 -0.36 4.46 -2.26
C PRO A 30 0.34 3.15 -1.86
N VAL A 31 0.37 2.14 -2.74
CA VAL A 31 1.13 0.89 -2.49
C VAL A 31 2.62 1.17 -2.45
N LYS A 32 3.15 1.94 -3.42
CA LYS A 32 4.56 2.36 -3.40
C LYS A 32 4.91 3.11 -2.11
N LYS A 33 4.06 4.06 -1.70
CA LYS A 33 4.25 4.83 -0.45
C LYS A 33 4.25 3.93 0.78
N LEU A 34 3.37 2.93 0.84
CA LEU A 34 3.35 1.94 1.92
C LEU A 34 4.72 1.26 2.05
N PHE A 35 5.26 0.68 0.97
CA PHE A 35 6.56 0.00 1.05
C PHE A 35 7.73 0.94 1.36
N THR A 36 7.69 2.20 0.90
CA THR A 36 8.67 3.21 1.34
C THR A 36 8.55 3.52 2.84
N LEU A 37 7.33 3.55 3.38
CA LEU A 37 7.14 3.71 4.82
C LEU A 37 7.64 2.48 5.60
N LEU A 38 7.43 1.27 5.08
CA LEU A 38 7.88 0.04 5.73
C LEU A 38 9.41 -0.09 5.81
N GLU A 39 10.15 0.50 4.86
CA GLU A 39 11.62 0.55 4.88
C GLU A 39 12.21 1.31 6.07
N ASN A 40 11.43 2.19 6.72
CA ASN A 40 11.86 2.89 7.92
C ASN A 40 11.31 2.16 9.17
N PRO A 41 12.16 1.52 10.00
CA PRO A 41 11.72 0.80 11.21
C PRO A 41 10.93 1.67 12.19
N ASN A 42 11.21 2.97 12.22
CA ASN A 42 10.52 3.93 13.09
C ASN A 42 9.23 4.50 12.47
N SER A 43 8.86 4.03 11.29
CA SER A 43 7.66 4.49 10.60
C SER A 43 6.41 4.13 11.39
N PRO A 44 5.41 5.02 11.45
CA PRO A 44 4.20 4.76 12.21
C PRO A 44 3.41 3.51 11.76
N VAL A 45 3.58 3.06 10.51
CA VAL A 45 2.95 1.83 10.00
C VAL A 45 3.55 0.55 10.60
N ASN A 46 4.77 0.62 11.16
CA ASN A 46 5.52 -0.49 11.78
C ASN A 46 5.29 -0.61 13.30
N GLN A 47 4.39 0.18 13.88
CA GLN A 47 4.21 0.27 15.33
C GLN A 47 3.04 -0.57 15.86
N GLU A 48 2.51 -1.51 15.08
CA GLU A 48 1.38 -2.35 15.50
C GLU A 48 1.70 -3.14 16.78
N ASP A 49 2.90 -3.66 16.93
CA ASP A 49 3.29 -4.46 18.12
C ASP A 49 3.09 -3.71 19.44
N GLN A 50 3.17 -2.39 19.43
CA GLN A 50 2.93 -1.55 20.62
C GLN A 50 1.48 -1.60 21.10
N CYS A 51 0.56 -2.08 20.26
CA CYS A 51 -0.85 -2.29 20.57
C CYS A 51 -1.07 -3.50 21.48
N PHE A 52 -0.08 -4.38 21.63
CA PHE A 52 -0.17 -5.58 22.46
C PHE A 52 0.61 -5.35 23.77
N LYS A 53 -0.12 -5.34 24.89
CA LYS A 53 0.46 -5.07 26.21
C LYS A 53 1.05 -6.31 26.87
N GLU A 54 0.44 -7.46 26.63
CA GLU A 54 0.79 -8.74 27.23
C GLU A 54 0.52 -9.85 26.22
N VAL A 55 1.54 -10.67 25.97
CA VAL A 55 1.57 -11.70 24.92
C VAL A 55 2.27 -12.96 25.44
N ASP A 56 1.75 -14.13 25.07
CA ASP A 56 2.37 -15.44 25.30
C ASP A 56 2.34 -16.24 23.98
N GLY A 57 3.50 -16.35 23.32
CA GLY A 57 3.56 -16.86 21.95
C GLY A 57 2.70 -16.02 21.00
N MET A 58 1.70 -16.65 20.36
CA MET A 58 0.72 -15.97 19.51
C MET A 58 -0.52 -15.48 20.28
N ASP A 59 -0.65 -15.82 21.55
CA ASP A 59 -1.81 -15.44 22.35
C ASP A 59 -1.63 -14.03 22.90
N ILE A 60 -2.52 -13.14 22.50
CA ILE A 60 -2.59 -11.77 22.97
C ILE A 60 -3.51 -11.76 24.19
N LEU A 61 -2.94 -11.56 25.37
CA LEU A 61 -3.65 -11.59 26.65
C LEU A 61 -4.21 -10.22 27.01
N LYS A 62 -3.59 -9.14 26.51
CA LYS A 62 -4.01 -7.77 26.82
C LYS A 62 -3.66 -6.77 25.73
N LEU A 63 -4.62 -5.88 25.44
CA LEU A 63 -4.42 -4.76 24.52
C LEU A 63 -3.94 -3.48 25.23
N ASN A 64 -3.14 -2.69 24.52
CA ASN A 64 -2.70 -1.35 24.88
C ASN A 64 -3.55 -0.30 24.16
N LYS A 65 -4.70 0.08 24.75
CA LYS A 65 -5.66 1.00 24.11
C LYS A 65 -5.07 2.36 23.71
N PRO A 66 -4.22 3.02 24.52
CA PRO A 66 -3.52 4.22 24.08
C PRO A 66 -2.70 4.02 22.80
N SER A 67 -1.93 2.93 22.70
CA SER A 67 -1.15 2.63 21.49
C SER A 67 -2.03 2.33 20.29
N ILE A 68 -3.15 1.61 20.46
CA ILE A 68 -4.12 1.37 19.39
C ILE A 68 -4.63 2.70 18.81
N LYS A 69 -5.03 3.63 19.68
CA LYS A 69 -5.49 4.95 19.24
C LYS A 69 -4.40 5.71 18.48
N THR A 70 -3.17 5.67 18.98
CA THR A 70 -2.02 6.28 18.32
C THR A 70 -1.75 5.65 16.95
N TYR A 71 -1.73 4.31 16.88
CA TYR A 71 -1.49 3.55 15.66
C TYR A 71 -2.57 3.83 14.60
N LEU A 72 -3.86 3.77 14.95
CA LEU A 72 -4.95 4.06 14.01
C LEU A 72 -4.91 5.53 13.51
N ASN A 73 -4.58 6.48 14.39
CA ASN A 73 -4.38 7.87 13.98
C ASN A 73 -3.17 8.03 13.06
N ASN A 74 -2.10 7.31 13.33
CA ASN A 74 -0.90 7.30 12.50
C ASN A 74 -1.21 6.74 11.11
N LEU A 75 -1.92 5.61 11.01
CA LEU A 75 -2.39 5.06 9.74
C LEU A 75 -3.24 6.07 8.99
N LYS A 76 -4.19 6.73 9.65
CA LYS A 76 -5.01 7.79 9.05
C LYS A 76 -4.16 8.95 8.51
N ASN A 77 -3.17 9.39 9.27
CA ASN A 77 -2.31 10.52 8.91
C ASN A 77 -1.35 10.22 7.75
N THR A 78 -1.11 8.96 7.42
CA THR A 78 -0.36 8.60 6.20
C THR A 78 -1.08 9.04 4.92
N GLY A 79 -2.41 9.16 4.96
CA GLY A 79 -3.24 9.49 3.80
C GLY A 79 -3.20 8.43 2.68
N ILE A 80 -2.79 7.19 2.97
CA ILE A 80 -2.75 6.10 1.99
C ILE A 80 -3.82 5.03 2.19
N PHE A 81 -4.55 5.04 3.32
CA PHE A 81 -5.60 4.07 3.63
C PHE A 81 -6.98 4.70 3.53
N SER A 82 -7.96 3.93 3.04
CA SER A 82 -9.34 4.37 2.91
C SER A 82 -10.02 4.43 4.29
N PRO A 83 -11.11 5.22 4.43
CA PRO A 83 -11.92 5.18 5.64
C PRO A 83 -12.45 3.78 5.98
N ALA A 84 -12.78 2.97 4.95
CA ALA A 84 -13.23 1.60 5.15
C ALA A 84 -12.12 0.70 5.70
N TYR A 85 -10.89 0.82 5.19
CA TYR A 85 -9.74 0.09 5.73
C TYR A 85 -9.50 0.43 7.21
N LEU A 86 -9.55 1.71 7.55
CA LEU A 86 -9.36 2.17 8.93
C LEU A 86 -10.47 1.67 9.86
N ALA A 87 -11.72 1.62 9.38
CA ALA A 87 -12.85 1.08 10.14
C ALA A 87 -12.70 -0.44 10.37
N GLU A 88 -12.26 -1.20 9.37
CA GLU A 88 -11.95 -2.63 9.53
C GLU A 88 -10.81 -2.85 10.53
N LYS A 89 -9.79 -1.97 10.54
CA LYS A 89 -8.71 -2.02 11.53
C LYS A 89 -9.18 -1.71 12.96
N GLU A 90 -10.09 -0.76 13.11
CA GLU A 90 -10.70 -0.50 14.41
C GLU A 90 -11.53 -1.70 14.89
N LYS A 91 -12.33 -2.27 13.99
CA LYS A 91 -13.14 -3.47 14.24
C LYS A 91 -12.28 -4.67 14.66
N TYR A 92 -11.13 -4.87 14.02
CA TYR A 92 -10.16 -5.91 14.40
C TYR A 92 -9.76 -5.82 15.89
N TYR A 93 -9.38 -4.64 16.39
CA TYR A 93 -9.02 -4.51 17.81
C TYR A 93 -10.23 -4.64 18.75
N GLN A 94 -11.41 -4.21 18.32
CA GLN A 94 -12.65 -4.40 19.09
C GLN A 94 -12.98 -5.89 19.23
N GLU A 95 -12.84 -6.67 18.15
CA GLU A 95 -13.04 -8.12 18.15
C GLU A 95 -11.99 -8.82 19.03
N MET A 96 -10.72 -8.44 18.94
CA MET A 96 -9.68 -8.96 19.86
C MET A 96 -10.03 -8.69 21.33
N GLU A 97 -10.52 -7.49 21.65
CA GLU A 97 -10.96 -7.17 23.01
C GLU A 97 -12.12 -8.06 23.47
N GLN A 98 -13.04 -8.41 22.56
CA GLN A 98 -14.15 -9.33 22.84
C GLN A 98 -13.65 -10.75 23.10
N TYR A 99 -12.72 -11.26 22.29
CA TYR A 99 -12.12 -12.59 22.49
C TYR A 99 -11.36 -12.68 23.81
N ILE A 100 -10.53 -11.67 24.15
CA ILE A 100 -9.80 -11.63 25.42
C ILE A 100 -10.76 -11.67 26.61
N LYS A 101 -11.88 -10.93 26.57
CA LYS A 101 -12.87 -10.94 27.64
C LYS A 101 -13.60 -12.28 27.78
N LYS A 102 -13.82 -12.97 26.66
CA LYS A 102 -14.60 -14.21 26.61
C LYS A 102 -13.76 -15.44 26.92
N ASP A 103 -12.61 -15.54 26.28
CA ASP A 103 -11.77 -16.75 26.21
C ASP A 103 -10.44 -16.57 26.97
N GLY A 104 -10.14 -15.36 27.46
CA GLY A 104 -8.91 -15.03 28.17
C GLY A 104 -7.76 -14.59 27.26
N TYR A 105 -7.90 -14.77 25.94
CA TYR A 105 -6.90 -14.40 24.94
C TYR A 105 -7.54 -14.10 23.58
N ALA A 106 -6.78 -13.49 22.67
CA ALA A 106 -7.07 -13.45 21.24
C ALA A 106 -5.85 -13.95 20.47
N SER A 107 -6.05 -14.71 19.39
CA SER A 107 -4.94 -15.15 18.55
C SER A 107 -4.40 -13.98 17.72
N GLY A 108 -3.08 -13.77 17.80
CA GLY A 108 -2.34 -12.84 16.95
C GLY A 108 -2.25 -13.34 15.51
N ARG A 109 -1.82 -12.45 14.62
CA ARG A 109 -1.51 -12.81 13.23
C ARG A 109 -0.17 -13.53 13.17
N ASP A 110 -0.18 -14.72 12.57
CA ASP A 110 1.03 -15.45 12.20
C ASP A 110 1.48 -15.05 10.80
N SER A 111 1.48 -13.75 10.50
CA SER A 111 1.83 -13.18 9.19
C SER A 111 2.06 -11.68 9.30
N ASP A 112 2.92 -11.14 8.45
CA ASP A 112 3.06 -9.70 8.29
C ASP A 112 1.74 -9.03 7.85
N GLU A 113 1.47 -7.85 8.39
CA GLU A 113 0.22 -7.11 8.19
C GLU A 113 -0.06 -6.70 6.75
N TYR A 114 0.97 -6.27 6.02
CA TYR A 114 0.80 -5.61 4.72
C TYR A 114 1.13 -6.52 3.54
N THR A 115 1.73 -7.66 3.82
CA THR A 115 2.01 -8.72 2.85
C THR A 115 1.21 -10.00 3.12
N LEU A 116 0.68 -10.20 4.33
CA LEU A 116 -0.12 -11.38 4.68
C LEU A 116 0.63 -12.70 4.41
N SER A 117 1.92 -12.72 4.76
CA SER A 117 2.82 -13.88 4.68
C SER A 117 3.74 -13.93 5.92
N GLN A 118 4.16 -15.13 6.32
CA GLN A 118 5.22 -15.35 7.33
C GLN A 118 6.62 -15.08 6.75
N ASP A 119 6.78 -15.43 5.48
CA ASP A 119 8.02 -15.24 4.72
C ASP A 119 7.66 -14.45 3.46
N PRO A 120 7.45 -13.13 3.59
CA PRO A 120 7.07 -12.31 2.46
C PRO A 120 8.24 -12.11 1.48
N PRO A 121 7.95 -11.85 0.19
CA PRO A 121 8.97 -11.36 -0.73
C PRO A 121 9.63 -10.09 -0.19
N GLU A 122 10.90 -9.90 -0.51
CA GLU A 122 11.60 -8.69 -0.07
C GLU A 122 10.93 -7.43 -0.63
N HIS A 123 11.01 -6.30 0.10
CA HIS A 123 10.41 -5.03 -0.35
C HIS A 123 10.84 -4.64 -1.77
N LYS A 124 12.11 -4.87 -2.13
CA LYS A 124 12.63 -4.62 -3.48
C LYS A 124 11.93 -5.46 -4.56
N GLU A 125 11.59 -6.72 -4.24
CA GLU A 125 10.84 -7.59 -5.14
C GLU A 125 9.39 -7.11 -5.30
N VAL A 126 8.77 -6.64 -4.22
CA VAL A 126 7.43 -6.04 -4.25
C VAL A 126 7.40 -4.78 -5.10
N LEU A 127 8.34 -3.86 -4.91
CA LEU A 127 8.43 -2.64 -5.70
C LEU A 127 8.71 -2.93 -7.19
N ALA A 128 9.57 -3.91 -7.48
CA ALA A 128 9.84 -4.33 -8.86
C ALA A 128 8.62 -5.00 -9.53
N ALA A 129 7.85 -5.81 -8.79
CA ALA A 129 6.60 -6.39 -9.27
C ALA A 129 5.54 -5.30 -9.52
N LEU A 130 5.44 -4.32 -8.61
CA LEU A 130 4.52 -3.20 -8.71
C LEU A 130 4.79 -2.36 -9.96
N GLN A 131 6.07 -2.07 -10.27
CA GLN A 131 6.46 -1.30 -11.45
C GLN A 131 6.05 -1.98 -12.78
N LYS A 132 6.01 -3.31 -12.80
CA LYS A 132 5.65 -4.10 -14.00
C LYS A 132 4.15 -4.37 -14.11
N THR A 133 3.38 -4.09 -13.07
CA THR A 133 1.96 -4.43 -12.99
C THR A 133 1.11 -3.28 -13.49
N THR A 134 0.17 -3.57 -14.39
CA THR A 134 -0.89 -2.62 -14.78
C THR A 134 -2.10 -2.83 -13.86
N PRO A 135 -2.54 -1.79 -13.10
CA PRO A 135 -3.75 -1.89 -12.28
C PRO A 135 -4.99 -2.13 -13.15
N VAL A 136 -5.90 -3.01 -12.69
CA VAL A 136 -7.23 -3.16 -13.29
C VAL A 136 -8.14 -2.12 -12.65
N ILE A 137 -8.58 -1.12 -13.43
CA ILE A 137 -9.41 -0.01 -12.95
C ILE A 137 -10.86 -0.22 -13.37
N THR A 138 -11.81 -0.06 -12.45
CA THR A 138 -13.25 -0.14 -12.72
C THR A 138 -13.96 0.96 -11.95
N GLY A 139 -14.32 2.04 -12.66
CA GLY A 139 -14.89 3.25 -12.06
C GLY A 139 -13.94 3.85 -11.02
N ASN A 140 -14.43 3.96 -9.78
CA ASN A 140 -13.67 4.49 -8.65
C ASN A 140 -12.90 3.40 -7.87
N THR A 141 -12.74 2.20 -8.42
CA THR A 141 -12.00 1.12 -7.78
C THR A 141 -10.85 0.67 -8.67
N ALA A 142 -9.80 0.14 -8.06
CA ALA A 142 -8.70 -0.50 -8.76
C ALA A 142 -8.21 -1.74 -8.01
N THR A 143 -7.71 -2.72 -8.76
CA THR A 143 -7.05 -3.89 -8.20
C THR A 143 -5.64 -3.99 -8.77
N ILE A 144 -4.66 -4.17 -7.89
CA ILE A 144 -3.27 -4.46 -8.25
C ILE A 144 -2.96 -5.87 -7.76
N THR A 145 -2.58 -6.76 -8.68
CA THR A 145 -2.19 -8.13 -8.35
C THR A 145 -0.71 -8.31 -8.63
N LEU A 146 0.08 -8.46 -7.57
CA LEU A 146 1.52 -8.69 -7.64
C LEU A 146 1.79 -10.19 -7.61
N ARG A 147 2.67 -10.63 -8.51
CA ARG A 147 3.11 -12.03 -8.64
C ARG A 147 4.63 -12.07 -8.55
N PHE A 148 5.13 -13.09 -7.89
CA PHE A 148 6.55 -13.20 -7.57
C PHE A 148 7.12 -14.48 -8.15
N LYS A 149 8.27 -14.36 -8.84
CA LYS A 149 8.92 -15.52 -9.48
C LYS A 149 9.33 -16.58 -8.45
N ASN A 150 9.83 -16.13 -7.30
CA ASN A 150 10.33 -16.99 -6.23
C ASN A 150 9.20 -17.53 -5.32
N TYR A 151 7.98 -16.99 -5.44
CA TYR A 151 6.81 -17.39 -4.66
C TYR A 151 5.63 -17.65 -5.60
N PRO A 152 5.66 -18.73 -6.40
CA PRO A 152 4.74 -18.90 -7.54
C PRO A 152 3.27 -19.13 -7.14
N THR A 153 3.01 -19.61 -5.93
CA THR A 153 1.67 -19.83 -5.39
C THR A 153 1.10 -18.58 -4.73
N TYR A 154 1.98 -17.78 -4.11
CA TYR A 154 1.65 -16.56 -3.42
C TYR A 154 1.40 -15.40 -4.38
N LYS A 155 0.31 -14.68 -4.16
CA LYS A 155 0.08 -13.38 -4.79
C LYS A 155 -0.34 -12.38 -3.74
N LEU A 156 0.09 -11.14 -3.92
CA LEU A 156 -0.29 -10.03 -3.08
C LEU A 156 -1.24 -9.12 -3.86
N ILE A 157 -2.45 -8.93 -3.34
CA ILE A 157 -3.54 -8.23 -4.01
C ILE A 157 -3.92 -7.00 -3.20
N TYR A 158 -3.71 -5.82 -3.77
CA TYR A 158 -4.19 -4.55 -3.23
C TYR A 158 -5.48 -4.16 -3.92
N LYS A 159 -6.53 -3.94 -3.13
CA LYS A 159 -7.76 -3.27 -3.55
C LYS A 159 -7.67 -1.80 -3.19
N LEU A 160 -8.08 -0.95 -4.12
CA LEU A 160 -8.00 0.49 -3.97
C LEU A 160 -9.32 1.14 -4.33
N VAL A 161 -9.59 2.26 -3.67
CA VAL A 161 -10.75 3.11 -3.93
C VAL A 161 -10.29 4.54 -4.15
N LYS A 162 -10.94 5.24 -5.07
CA LYS A 162 -10.71 6.65 -5.35
C LYS A 162 -11.64 7.51 -4.50
N VAL A 163 -11.08 8.29 -3.59
CA VAL A 163 -11.79 9.19 -2.67
C VAL A 163 -11.20 10.59 -2.84
N ASN A 164 -12.03 11.60 -3.11
CA ASN A 164 -11.59 12.99 -3.30
C ASN A 164 -10.43 13.15 -4.30
N ASN A 165 -10.47 12.37 -5.39
CA ASN A 165 -9.46 12.30 -6.44
C ASN A 165 -8.13 11.59 -6.08
N ASP A 166 -8.00 11.09 -4.85
CA ASP A 166 -6.84 10.29 -4.40
C ASP A 166 -7.16 8.80 -4.38
N TRP A 167 -6.19 7.97 -4.77
CA TRP A 167 -6.29 6.52 -4.61
C TRP A 167 -5.81 6.12 -3.23
N LEU A 168 -6.62 5.33 -2.52
CA LEU A 168 -6.36 4.84 -1.19
C LEU A 168 -6.45 3.30 -1.17
N ILE A 169 -5.62 2.66 -0.34
CA ILE A 169 -5.69 1.22 -0.06
C ILE A 169 -6.98 0.96 0.72
N ASP A 170 -7.84 0.15 0.14
CA ASP A 170 -9.14 -0.24 0.67
C ASP A 170 -9.10 -1.65 1.28
N GLY A 171 -8.18 -2.49 0.81
CA GLY A 171 -7.98 -3.81 1.36
C GLY A 171 -6.73 -4.49 0.80
N ILE A 172 -6.22 -5.44 1.56
CA ILE A 172 -5.05 -6.27 1.22
C ILE A 172 -5.51 -7.72 1.29
N ARG A 173 -5.11 -8.53 0.32
CA ARG A 173 -5.42 -9.97 0.28
C ARG A 173 -4.21 -10.74 -0.24
N SER A 174 -4.04 -11.95 0.25
CA SER A 174 -3.16 -12.96 -0.33
C SER A 174 -3.95 -14.19 -0.77
N ASN A 175 -3.33 -15.05 -1.58
CA ASN A 175 -3.86 -16.34 -1.98
C ASN A 175 -2.76 -17.40 -2.00
#